data_AF-A0A2E6ALN0-F1
#
_entry.id   AF-A0A2E6ALN0-F1
#
_cell.length_a   1.000
_cell.length_b   1.000
_cell.length_c   1.000
_cell.angle_alpha   90.00
_cell.angle_beta   90.00
_cell.angle_gamma   90.00
#
_symmetry.space_group_name_H-M   'P 1'
#
loop_
_entity.id
_entity.type
_entity.pdbx_description
1 polymer ?
#
loop_
_entity_poly.entity_id
_entity_poly.type
_entity_poly.pdbx_seq_one_letter_code
_entity_poly.pdbx_strand_id
1 'polypeptide(L)' 'GYRHGQVIGSTNSKAEYPTSRPISPADFNAIIYHSVGLKPEDTIRDNAGRPVHLSQGGKVPSEMI' A
#
# COMPACT_ATOMS: atom_id res chain seq x y z
N GLY A 1 1.06 -0.95 -15.47
CA GLY A 1 1.44 -2.25 -14.86
C GLY A 1 2.76 -2.06 -14.14
N TYR A 2 2.99 -2.74 -13.01
CA TYR A 2 4.18 -2.51 -12.18
C TYR A 2 5.48 -2.88 -12.87
N ARG A 3 6.55 -2.15 -12.53
CA ARG A 3 7.92 -2.54 -12.86
C ARG A 3 8.39 -3.56 -11.83
N HIS A 4 8.51 -4.81 -12.25
CA HIS A 4 9.01 -5.92 -11.45
C HIS A 4 10.50 -5.77 -11.10
N GLY A 5 10.97 -6.50 -10.08
CA GLY A 5 12.40 -6.58 -9.75
C GLY A 5 12.98 -5.33 -9.07
N GLN A 6 12.14 -4.57 -8.37
CA GLN A 6 12.55 -3.34 -7.68
C GLN A 6 13.08 -3.64 -6.28
N VAL A 7 14.02 -2.81 -5.83
CA VAL A 7 14.50 -2.77 -4.45
C VAL A 7 13.97 -1.49 -3.81
N ILE A 8 13.16 -1.64 -2.77
CA ILE A 8 12.55 -0.52 -2.03
C ILE A 8 13.02 -0.59 -0.59
N GLY A 9 13.79 0.42 -0.18
CA GLY A 9 14.32 0.52 1.19
C GLY A 9 15.44 -0.47 1.48
N SER A 10 15.65 -0.74 2.76
CA SER A 10 16.69 -1.65 3.28
C SER A 10 16.29 -2.18 4.64
N THR A 11 16.89 -3.31 5.04
CA THR A 11 16.73 -3.89 6.39
C THR A 11 18.05 -3.83 7.18
N ASN A 12 18.01 -4.25 8.45
CA ASN A 12 19.23 -4.49 9.22
C ASN A 12 19.99 -5.72 8.67
N SER A 13 21.20 -5.97 9.19
CA SER A 13 22.06 -7.09 8.77
C SER A 13 21.45 -8.48 8.99
N LYS A 14 20.39 -8.56 9.81
CA LYS A 14 19.64 -9.79 10.10
C LYS A 14 18.29 -9.89 9.36
N ALA A 15 17.93 -8.89 8.57
CA ALA A 15 16.64 -8.77 7.88
C ALA A 15 15.39 -8.78 8.82
N GLU A 16 15.54 -8.40 10.08
CA GLU A 16 14.47 -8.43 11.07
C GLU A 16 13.60 -7.16 11.06
N TYR A 17 14.21 -6.01 10.74
CA TYR A 17 13.54 -4.70 10.76
C TYR A 17 13.96 -3.83 9.59
N PRO A 18 13.05 -3.00 9.02
CA PRO A 18 13.40 -2.01 8.02
C PRO A 18 14.28 -0.92 8.62
N THR A 19 15.38 -0.59 7.96
CA THR A 19 16.31 0.49 8.32
C THR A 19 16.12 1.73 7.45
N SER A 20 15.54 1.57 6.26
CA SER A 20 15.12 2.69 5.43
C SER A 20 13.79 2.38 4.75
N ARG A 21 12.96 3.42 4.57
CA ARG A 21 11.67 3.38 3.88
C ARG A 21 10.79 2.19 4.31
N PRO A 22 10.35 2.15 5.57
CA PRO A 22 9.47 1.09 6.04
C PRO A 22 8.18 1.09 5.22
N ILE A 23 7.78 -0.10 4.75
CA ILE A 23 6.50 -0.33 4.09
C ILE A 23 5.59 -0.97 5.13
N SER A 24 4.50 -0.29 5.47
CA SER A 24 3.50 -0.78 6.41
C SER A 24 2.46 -1.67 5.72
N PRO A 25 1.68 -2.46 6.48
CA PRO A 25 0.53 -3.18 5.91
C PRO A 25 -0.48 -2.27 5.19
N ALA A 26 -0.62 -1.01 5.61
CA ALA A 26 -1.50 -0.04 4.93
C ALA A 26 -0.95 0.37 3.55
N ASP A 27 0.37 0.54 3.43
CA ASP A 27 1.02 0.81 2.13
C ASP A 27 0.88 -0.38 1.18
N PHE A 28 0.98 -1.60 1.72
CA PHE A 28 0.74 -2.82 0.94
C PHE A 28 -0.68 -2.89 0.38
N ASN A 29 -1.70 -2.57 1.18
CA ASN A 29 -3.08 -2.49 0.70
C ASN A 29 -3.25 -1.41 -0.39
N ALA A 30 -2.61 -0.24 -0.21
CA ALA A 30 -2.65 0.82 -1.21
C ALA A 30 -2.04 0.38 -2.56
N ILE A 31 -0.98 -0.42 -2.55
CA ILE A 31 -0.42 -1.04 -3.76
C ILE A 31 -1.49 -1.92 -4.43
N ILE A 32 -2.14 -2.82 -3.69
CA ILE A 32 -3.15 -3.71 -4.29
C ILE A 32 -4.30 -2.92 -4.91
N TYR A 33 -4.83 -1.91 -4.21
CA TYR A 33 -5.92 -1.08 -4.72
C TYR A 33 -5.52 -0.30 -5.98
N HIS A 34 -4.32 0.29 -5.98
CA HIS A 34 -3.79 0.94 -7.18
C HIS A 34 -3.68 -0.02 -8.37
N SER A 35 -3.31 -1.29 -8.13
CA SER A 35 -3.16 -2.29 -9.19
C SER A 35 -4.45 -2.62 -9.93
N VAL A 36 -5.59 -2.47 -9.25
CA VAL A 36 -6.93 -2.74 -9.80
C VAL A 36 -7.67 -1.46 -10.21
N GLY A 37 -6.99 -0.31 -10.22
CA GLY A 37 -7.54 0.98 -10.63
C GLY A 37 -8.41 1.67 -9.55
N LEU A 38 -8.35 1.20 -8.31
CA LEU A 38 -9.00 1.85 -7.17
C LEU A 38 -8.07 2.87 -6.53
N LYS A 39 -8.65 3.92 -5.99
CA LYS A 39 -7.94 4.97 -5.27
C LYS A 39 -8.03 4.73 -3.75
N PRO A 40 -7.01 5.09 -2.97
CA PRO A 40 -7.06 4.99 -1.51
C PRO A 40 -8.22 5.76 -0.89
N GLU A 41 -8.68 6.82 -1.56
CA GLU A 41 -9.79 7.68 -1.13
C GLU A 41 -11.18 7.09 -1.44
N ASP A 42 -11.24 6.00 -2.20
CA ASP A 42 -12.50 5.35 -2.56
C ASP A 42 -13.23 4.85 -1.30
N THR A 43 -14.56 4.80 -1.40
CA THR A 43 -15.41 4.31 -0.32
C THR A 43 -16.22 3.10 -0.79
N ILE A 44 -16.40 2.15 0.11
CA ILE A 44 -17.31 1.01 -0.08
C ILE A 44 -18.49 1.16 0.88
N ARG A 45 -19.63 0.56 0.55
CA ARG A 45 -20.79 0.54 1.44
C ARG A 45 -20.67 -0.66 2.39
N ASP A 46 -20.80 -0.42 3.69
CA ASP A 46 -20.95 -1.49 4.67
C ASP A 46 -22.32 -2.18 4.52
N ASN A 47 -22.57 -3.22 5.31
CA ASN A 47 -23.84 -3.97 5.27
C ASN A 47 -25.07 -3.12 5.65
N ALA A 48 -24.87 -1.99 6.33
CA ALA A 48 -25.91 -1.03 6.65
C ALA A 48 -26.04 0.09 5.60
N GLY A 49 -25.25 0.04 4.51
CA GLY A 49 -25.24 1.02 3.44
C GLY A 49 -24.41 2.27 3.73
N ARG A 50 -23.69 2.34 4.85
CA ARG A 50 -22.86 3.50 5.21
C ARG A 50 -21.56 3.49 4.39
N PRO A 51 -21.13 4.64 3.84
CA PRO A 51 -19.84 4.72 3.17
C PRO A 51 -18.71 4.60 4.20
N VAL A 52 -17.79 3.68 3.96
CA VAL A 52 -16.56 3.49 4.72
C VAL A 52 -15.38 3.56 3.77
N HIS A 53 -14.27 4.18 4.21
CA HIS A 53 -13.06 4.25 3.40
C HIS A 53 -12.52 2.85 3.09
N LEU A 54 -12.17 2.63 1.83
CA LEU A 54 -11.57 1.39 1.36
C LEU A 54 -10.19 1.15 1.99
N SER A 55 -9.43 2.22 2.24
CA SER A 55 -8.16 2.18 2.97
C SER A 55 -8.15 3.21 4.10
N GLN A 56 -7.55 2.83 5.23
CA GLN A 56 -7.31 3.70 6.40
C GLN A 56 -5.98 4.48 6.27
N GLY A 57 -5.56 4.77 5.03
CA GLY A 57 -4.27 5.41 4.71
C GLY A 57 -3.31 4.50 3.95
N GLY A 58 -2.02 4.80 4.06
CA GLY A 58 -0.96 4.18 3.26
C GLY A 58 -0.70 4.92 1.95
N LYS A 59 0.49 4.73 1.39
CA LYS A 59 0.93 5.35 0.14
C LYS A 59 1.58 4.31 -0.76
N VAL A 60 1.24 4.37 -2.05
CA VAL A 60 1.94 3.58 -3.07
C VAL A 60 3.38 4.11 -3.16
N PRO A 61 4.41 3.24 -3.06
CA PRO A 61 5.79 3.64 -3.30
C PRO A 61 5.93 4.31 -4.67
N SER A 62 6.72 5.37 -4.77
CA SER A 62 6.89 6.13 -6.02
C SER A 62 7.38 5.28 -7.19
N GLU A 63 8.10 4.20 -6.92
CA GLU A 63 8.57 3.23 -7.90
C GLU A 63 7.43 2.41 -8.54
N MET A 64 6.27 2.37 -7.89
CA MET A 64 5.11 1.56 -8.24
C MET A 64 3.94 2.39 -8.78
N ILE A 65 4.14 3.69 -9.04
CA ILE A 65 3.13 4.54 -9.71
C ILE A 65 3.20 4.32 -11.22
#